data_AF-A0A8D9F8C7-F1
#
_entry.id   AF-A0A8D9F8C7-F1
#
_cell.length_a   1.000
_cell.length_b   1.000
_cell.length_c   1.000
_cell.angle_alpha   90.00
_cell.angle_beta   90.00
_cell.angle_gamma   90.00
#
_symmetry.space_group_name_H-M   'P 1'
#
loop_
_entity.id
_entity.type
_entity.pdbx_description
1 polymer ?
#
loop_
_entity_poly.entity_id
_entity_poly.type
_entity_poly.pdbx_seq_one_letter_code
_entity_poly.pdbx_strand_id
1 'polypeptide(L)'
;MSEKINKRSRSIYTVNEKSAPELKSRPVAAPPATTSSQPNFTERKVKDYTPEWRKVPSVGSFGDFDRGEVAPMAPLYKAIPGELYYSNSNTSQDSYTPGMAVATPHGTMSLRLANDIKIDISVDSSIRVINKRNNVVIALNQYGCTSAFLHPHGRIYQNGSKVEMLVYDQLSGNNKMAKMWYKGVSFQSDFSALVYLVDAAGTRSTTDTFRDLSPDFSLSVFYEESRHGPAYIQETVSTLQKAIYWVTDSGVENWKIKDMCITQARGIVNIYRKDTKYQIKTGNSSSAMLTTPFIHCTASPEHMFVRRGDRRMHFDGVNFIVRNAGHSAGFDELNNLKIF
;
A
#
# COMPACT_ATOMS: atom_id res chain seq x y z
N MET A 1 -14.43 41.38 6.23
CA MET A 1 -14.16 40.19 5.40
C MET A 1 -12.97 39.47 6.02
N SER A 2 -13.21 38.52 6.93
CA SER A 2 -12.19 37.59 7.45
C SER A 2 -12.90 36.43 8.16
N GLU A 3 -12.89 35.27 7.54
CA GLU A 3 -13.51 34.04 8.05
C GLU A 3 -12.62 33.40 9.12
N LYS A 4 -13.16 33.22 10.33
CA LYS A 4 -12.48 32.52 11.43
C LYS A 4 -12.69 31.02 11.30
N ILE A 5 -11.63 30.29 10.95
CA ILE A 5 -11.57 28.83 11.00
C ILE A 5 -11.48 28.38 12.47
N ASN A 6 -12.50 27.68 12.95
CA ASN A 6 -12.57 27.19 14.33
C ASN A 6 -11.97 25.78 14.42
N LYS A 7 -10.69 25.68 14.84
CA LYS A 7 -10.05 24.40 15.22
C LYS A 7 -10.38 24.10 16.68
N ARG A 8 -11.10 23.01 16.95
CA ARG A 8 -11.19 22.45 18.31
C ARG A 8 -10.48 21.10 18.37
N SER A 9 -9.33 21.12 19.02
CA SER A 9 -8.67 19.93 19.60
C SER A 9 -9.40 19.57 20.90
N ARG A 10 -9.70 18.29 21.13
CA ARG A 10 -10.11 17.79 22.45
C ARG A 10 -9.34 16.51 22.76
N SER A 11 -8.35 16.65 23.62
CA SER A 11 -7.76 15.61 24.45
C SER A 11 -8.71 15.29 25.61
N ILE A 12 -8.97 14.02 25.88
CA ILE A 12 -9.73 13.58 27.07
C ILE A 12 -8.99 12.39 27.70
N TYR A 13 -8.41 12.61 28.88
CA TYR A 13 -8.12 11.57 29.89
C TYR A 13 -9.03 11.84 31.08
N THR A 14 -9.54 10.78 31.73
CA THR A 14 -9.75 10.78 33.19
C THR A 14 -9.94 9.36 33.73
N VAL A 15 -9.18 9.09 34.79
CA VAL A 15 -9.18 7.92 35.68
C VAL A 15 -10.41 8.01 36.59
N ASN A 16 -11.07 6.88 36.90
CA ASN A 16 -12.10 6.83 37.93
C ASN A 16 -11.78 5.74 38.96
N GLU A 17 -11.38 6.17 40.16
CA GLU A 17 -11.47 5.39 41.39
C GLU A 17 -12.86 5.59 42.02
N LYS A 18 -13.46 4.51 42.53
CA LYS A 18 -14.69 4.55 43.31
C LYS A 18 -14.42 3.96 44.70
N SER A 19 -14.88 4.65 45.74
CA SER A 19 -15.21 4.05 47.03
C SER A 19 -16.38 4.81 47.71
N ALA A 20 -17.50 4.08 47.85
CA ALA A 20 -18.52 4.02 48.91
C ALA A 20 -19.16 5.28 49.60
N PRO A 21 -20.36 5.13 50.23
CA PRO A 21 -21.36 6.21 50.39
C PRO A 21 -21.66 6.64 51.84
N GLU A 22 -22.38 7.77 51.97
CA GLU A 22 -23.39 8.22 52.98
C GLU A 22 -23.32 9.77 53.08
N LEU A 23 -24.36 10.61 53.24
CA LEU A 23 -25.55 10.57 54.11
C LEU A 23 -26.62 11.58 53.58
N LYS A 24 -27.87 11.42 54.03
CA LYS A 24 -29.09 12.16 53.62
C LYS A 24 -29.19 13.60 54.17
N SER A 25 -29.81 14.50 53.41
CA SER A 25 -30.69 15.58 53.92
C SER A 25 -31.73 16.03 52.87
N ARG A 26 -32.85 16.58 53.37
CA ARG A 26 -34.18 16.74 52.72
C ARG A 26 -34.37 18.17 52.11
N PRO A 27 -35.52 18.53 51.50
CA PRO A 27 -35.60 19.13 50.16
C PRO A 27 -35.92 20.64 50.13
N VAL A 28 -35.66 21.31 49.00
CA VAL A 28 -36.19 22.66 48.72
C VAL A 28 -36.72 22.73 47.29
N ALA A 29 -37.84 23.43 47.15
CA ALA A 29 -38.79 23.44 46.04
C ALA A 29 -38.28 24.00 44.70
N ALA A 30 -38.96 23.57 43.63
CA ALA A 30 -38.74 23.96 42.24
C ALA A 30 -39.49 25.23 41.82
N PRO A 31 -38.95 25.99 40.84
CA PRO A 31 -39.74 26.80 39.91
C PRO A 31 -39.67 26.26 38.46
N PRO A 32 -40.57 26.70 37.55
CA PRO A 32 -41.02 25.89 36.41
C PRO A 32 -40.27 26.09 35.07
N ALA A 33 -40.39 25.03 34.25
CA ALA A 33 -40.21 24.83 32.81
C ALA A 33 -39.54 25.89 31.91
N THR A 34 -38.51 25.45 31.17
CA THR A 34 -38.29 25.81 29.77
C THR A 34 -37.88 24.57 28.97
N THR A 35 -38.72 24.18 28.02
CA THR A 35 -38.47 23.11 27.05
C THR A 35 -37.45 23.59 26.01
N SER A 36 -36.26 22.99 25.99
CA SER A 36 -35.38 23.00 24.82
C SER A 36 -34.95 21.57 24.53
N SER A 37 -35.40 21.04 23.39
CA SER A 37 -35.06 19.71 22.89
C SER A 37 -33.62 19.72 22.39
N GLN A 38 -32.71 19.08 23.15
CA GLN A 38 -31.38 18.74 22.64
C GLN A 38 -31.43 17.41 21.86
N PRO A 39 -30.68 17.28 20.75
CA PRO A 39 -30.58 16.01 20.02
C PRO A 39 -29.81 14.98 20.84
N ASN A 40 -30.37 13.77 20.97
CA ASN A 40 -29.74 12.62 21.61
C ASN A 40 -28.44 12.25 20.87
N PHE A 41 -27.31 12.35 21.57
CA PHE A 41 -26.02 11.81 21.11
C PHE A 41 -25.73 10.52 21.88
N THR A 42 -25.69 9.39 21.18
CA THR A 42 -25.23 8.11 21.75
C THR A 42 -23.71 8.00 21.60
N GLU A 43 -22.99 8.35 22.66
CA GLU A 43 -21.55 8.11 22.80
C GLU A 43 -21.31 6.59 22.96
N ARG A 44 -20.67 5.94 21.99
CA ARG A 44 -20.19 4.56 22.15
C ARG A 44 -18.76 4.59 22.70
N LYS A 45 -18.60 4.26 23.98
CA LYS A 45 -17.30 4.00 24.59
C LYS A 45 -16.68 2.73 24.02
N VAL A 46 -15.42 2.80 23.62
CA VAL A 46 -14.58 1.64 23.30
C VAL A 46 -14.39 0.83 24.58
N LYS A 47 -14.65 -0.48 24.54
CA LYS A 47 -14.41 -1.38 25.67
C LYS A 47 -12.91 -1.60 25.82
N ASP A 48 -12.38 -1.35 27.02
CA ASP A 48 -11.02 -1.70 27.41
C ASP A 48 -10.84 -3.23 27.34
N TYR A 49 -9.79 -3.69 26.66
CA TYR A 49 -9.38 -5.10 26.62
C TYR A 49 -8.00 -5.24 27.26
N THR A 50 -7.93 -5.97 28.37
CA THR A 50 -6.70 -6.45 28.99
C THR A 50 -6.37 -7.85 28.46
N PRO A 51 -5.22 -8.07 27.82
CA PRO A 51 -4.85 -9.40 27.36
C PRO A 51 -4.32 -10.25 28.53
N GLU A 52 -4.95 -11.41 28.77
CA GLU A 52 -4.33 -12.47 29.57
C GLU A 52 -3.24 -13.15 28.74
N TRP A 53 -2.03 -13.19 29.28
CA TRP A 53 -0.87 -13.83 28.65
C TRP A 53 -0.92 -15.34 28.85
N ARG A 54 -1.08 -16.11 27.76
CA ARG A 54 -0.66 -17.53 27.73
C ARG A 54 0.68 -17.66 27.02
N LYS A 55 1.63 -18.33 27.67
CA LYS A 55 2.94 -18.70 27.12
C LYS A 55 2.74 -19.70 25.97
N VAL A 56 3.36 -19.44 24.81
CA VAL A 56 3.39 -20.35 23.66
C VAL A 56 4.84 -20.81 23.45
N PRO A 57 5.11 -22.09 23.09
CA PRO A 57 6.46 -22.66 23.05
C PRO A 57 7.33 -22.03 21.94
N SER A 58 8.65 -22.05 22.16
CA SER A 58 9.68 -21.51 21.26
C SER A 58 9.59 -22.06 19.84
N VAL A 59 9.55 -21.17 18.85
CA VAL A 59 9.62 -21.52 17.43
C VAL A 59 11.03 -22.01 17.09
N GLY A 60 11.12 -23.18 16.47
CA GLY A 60 12.36 -23.84 16.07
C GLY A 60 13.19 -23.02 15.06
N SER A 61 14.49 -23.29 15.08
CA SER A 61 15.56 -22.66 14.31
C SER A 61 15.31 -22.64 12.79
N PHE A 62 15.66 -21.53 12.15
CA PHE A 62 15.87 -21.42 10.71
C PHE A 62 17.10 -22.24 10.30
N GLY A 63 16.90 -23.27 9.49
CA GLY A 63 17.98 -24.01 8.85
C GLY A 63 17.48 -25.35 8.34
N ASP A 64 17.29 -25.44 7.02
CA ASP A 64 17.45 -26.64 6.17
C ASP A 64 16.58 -26.49 4.92
N PHE A 65 17.18 -25.93 3.87
CA PHE A 65 16.65 -25.98 2.51
C PHE A 65 17.70 -26.65 1.64
N ASP A 66 17.82 -27.97 1.78
CA ASP A 66 18.38 -28.82 0.72
C ASP A 66 17.98 -30.29 0.91
N ARG A 67 17.12 -30.79 0.02
CA ARG A 67 17.04 -32.14 -0.56
C ARG A 67 15.73 -32.29 -1.32
N GLY A 68 15.84 -32.45 -2.63
CA GLY A 68 14.70 -32.66 -3.52
C GLY A 68 14.11 -34.06 -3.44
N GLU A 69 12.87 -34.20 -3.89
CA GLU A 69 12.32 -35.40 -4.52
C GLU A 69 11.04 -35.02 -5.28
N VAL A 70 10.86 -35.63 -6.46
CA VAL A 70 9.75 -35.40 -7.40
C VAL A 70 8.79 -36.59 -7.34
N ALA A 71 7.49 -36.35 -7.13
CA ALA A 71 6.41 -37.31 -7.45
C ALA A 71 5.01 -36.62 -7.51
N PRO A 72 3.99 -37.22 -8.15
CA PRO A 72 3.08 -36.53 -9.07
C PRO A 72 1.66 -36.19 -8.55
N MET A 73 0.91 -35.49 -9.42
CA MET A 73 -0.40 -34.82 -9.26
C MET A 73 -1.63 -35.70 -8.92
N ALA A 74 -2.36 -35.23 -7.87
CA ALA A 74 -3.82 -34.99 -7.75
C ALA A 74 -4.84 -36.15 -7.61
N PRO A 75 -6.11 -35.89 -7.17
CA PRO A 75 -6.55 -35.11 -5.99
C PRO A 75 -7.72 -35.81 -5.21
N LEU A 76 -7.92 -35.51 -3.91
CA LEU A 76 -9.25 -35.47 -3.26
C LEU A 76 -9.11 -35.01 -1.79
N TYR A 77 -9.84 -33.98 -1.36
CA TYR A 77 -10.01 -33.72 0.08
C TYR A 77 -11.44 -33.28 0.41
N LYS A 78 -12.08 -34.05 1.31
CA LYS A 78 -13.18 -33.60 2.18
C LYS A 78 -12.60 -33.03 3.48
N ALA A 79 -13.38 -32.15 4.10
CA ALA A 79 -13.01 -31.29 5.22
C ALA A 79 -12.77 -32.00 6.58
N ILE A 80 -11.97 -31.35 7.42
CA ILE A 80 -11.82 -31.62 8.87
C ILE A 80 -12.18 -30.32 9.63
N PRO A 81 -12.91 -30.38 10.77
CA PRO A 81 -13.50 -29.22 11.44
C PRO A 81 -12.68 -28.69 12.64
N GLY A 82 -12.92 -27.41 12.98
CA GLY A 82 -12.96 -26.92 14.36
C GLY A 82 -11.69 -26.33 15.00
N GLU A 83 -11.72 -25.00 15.17
CA GLU A 83 -11.11 -24.18 16.24
C GLU A 83 -9.63 -23.68 16.18
N LEU A 84 -9.53 -22.35 16.33
CA LEU A 84 -8.49 -21.51 16.97
C LEU A 84 -7.21 -21.08 16.20
N TYR A 85 -7.15 -19.75 16.03
CA TYR A 85 -6.01 -18.82 15.85
C TYR A 85 -5.30 -18.63 14.50
N TYR A 86 -4.86 -17.38 14.32
CA TYR A 86 -3.91 -16.82 13.34
C TYR A 86 -4.46 -16.48 11.96
N SER A 87 -4.71 -15.19 11.71
CA SER A 87 -4.92 -14.69 10.35
C SER A 87 -3.59 -14.50 9.63
N ASN A 88 -3.00 -15.63 9.23
CA ASN A 88 -2.31 -15.68 7.95
C ASN A 88 -3.36 -15.50 6.85
N SER A 89 -3.00 -14.74 5.82
CA SER A 89 -3.83 -14.42 4.65
C SER A 89 -4.61 -15.63 4.08
N ASN A 90 -5.91 -15.42 3.82
CA ASN A 90 -6.90 -16.26 3.12
C ASN A 90 -7.93 -17.06 3.94
N THR A 91 -8.58 -16.47 4.93
CA THR A 91 -9.86 -16.99 5.46
C THR A 91 -10.95 -15.93 5.51
N SER A 92 -12.15 -16.35 5.12
CA SER A 92 -13.45 -15.67 5.10
C SER A 92 -13.82 -15.01 6.45
N GLN A 93 -13.19 -13.88 6.73
CA GLN A 93 -13.55 -12.92 7.77
C GLN A 93 -13.40 -11.50 7.19
N ASP A 94 -14.17 -11.24 6.13
CA ASP A 94 -14.39 -9.91 5.56
C ASP A 94 -15.46 -9.11 6.33
N SER A 95 -15.69 -9.44 7.60
CA SER A 95 -16.62 -8.76 8.50
C SER A 95 -15.96 -7.63 9.33
N TYR A 96 -14.89 -7.03 8.80
CA TYR A 96 -14.34 -5.79 9.35
C TYR A 96 -14.92 -4.60 8.59
N THR A 97 -15.67 -3.75 9.30
CA THR A 97 -16.27 -2.54 8.75
C THR A 97 -15.18 -1.65 8.11
N PRO A 98 -15.40 -1.14 6.89
CA PRO A 98 -14.56 -0.08 6.32
C PRO A 98 -14.38 1.08 7.30
N GLY A 99 -13.22 1.74 7.27
CA GLY A 99 -12.89 2.81 8.21
C GLY A 99 -12.31 2.31 9.54
N MET A 100 -11.67 1.13 9.54
CA MET A 100 -10.99 0.56 10.71
C MET A 100 -9.47 0.60 10.52
N ALA A 101 -8.75 0.94 11.59
CA ALA A 101 -7.29 0.85 11.68
C ALA A 101 -6.91 -0.05 12.86
N VAL A 102 -5.94 -0.95 12.66
CA VAL A 102 -5.51 -1.91 13.68
C VAL A 102 -3.99 -2.03 13.74
N ALA A 103 -3.44 -2.18 14.94
CA ALA A 103 -2.06 -2.59 15.13
C ALA A 103 -1.94 -4.11 14.94
N THR A 104 -1.07 -4.55 14.04
CA THR A 104 -0.87 -5.96 13.74
C THR A 104 0.13 -6.59 14.72
N PRO A 105 0.11 -7.93 14.89
CA PRO A 105 1.14 -8.66 15.63
C PRO A 105 2.55 -8.52 15.04
N HIS A 106 2.67 -8.04 13.79
CA HIS A 106 3.93 -7.79 13.12
C HIS A 106 4.50 -6.39 13.41
N GLY A 107 3.94 -5.64 14.36
CA GLY A 107 4.42 -4.29 14.67
C GLY A 107 4.22 -3.31 13.51
N THR A 108 3.12 -3.48 12.77
CA THR A 108 2.70 -2.57 11.69
C THR A 108 1.24 -2.17 11.87
N MET A 109 0.83 -1.07 11.26
CA MET A 109 -0.56 -0.61 11.24
C MET A 109 -1.24 -1.12 9.97
N SER A 110 -2.51 -1.49 10.06
CA SER A 110 -3.31 -1.93 8.92
C SER A 110 -4.64 -1.20 8.90
N LEU A 111 -4.94 -0.56 7.77
CA LEU A 111 -6.18 0.16 7.52
C LEU A 111 -7.00 -0.60 6.47
N ARG A 112 -8.29 -0.72 6.73
CA ARG A 112 -9.27 -1.24 5.75
C ARG A 112 -10.18 -0.12 5.32
N LEU A 113 -10.14 0.19 4.03
CA LEU A 113 -10.96 1.20 3.37
C LEU A 113 -12.05 0.51 2.55
N ALA A 114 -13.02 1.28 2.06
CA ALA A 114 -14.05 0.75 1.19
C ALA A 114 -13.44 0.20 -0.12
N ASN A 115 -14.22 -0.65 -0.82
CA ASN A 115 -13.85 -1.22 -2.12
C ASN A 115 -12.60 -2.11 -2.10
N ASP A 116 -12.46 -2.91 -1.04
CA ASP A 116 -11.40 -3.94 -0.92
C ASP A 116 -9.98 -3.37 -0.98
N ILE A 117 -9.84 -2.11 -0.52
CA ILE A 117 -8.54 -1.43 -0.41
C ILE A 117 -8.03 -1.57 1.01
N LYS A 118 -6.82 -2.13 1.13
CA LYS A 118 -6.08 -2.28 2.39
C LYS A 118 -4.80 -1.44 2.31
N ILE A 119 -4.45 -0.77 3.38
CA ILE A 119 -3.19 -0.04 3.51
C ILE A 119 -2.45 -0.56 4.74
N ASP A 120 -1.28 -1.13 4.54
CA ASP A 120 -0.35 -1.46 5.62
C ASP A 120 0.69 -0.34 5.74
N ILE A 121 0.99 0.07 6.97
CA ILE A 121 1.90 1.18 7.29
C ILE A 121 2.85 0.71 8.39
N SER A 122 4.15 0.87 8.21
CA SER A 122 5.11 0.54 9.27
C SER A 122 5.26 1.66 10.30
N VAL A 123 6.01 1.41 11.39
CA VAL A 123 6.36 2.50 12.32
C VAL A 123 7.31 3.53 11.70
N ASP A 124 7.92 3.26 10.55
CA ASP A 124 8.78 4.21 9.83
C ASP A 124 8.07 4.87 8.64
N SER A 125 6.76 4.78 8.59
CA SER A 125 5.94 5.29 7.48
C SER A 125 6.21 4.61 6.13
N SER A 126 6.89 3.45 6.07
CA SER A 126 6.82 2.57 4.88
C SER A 126 5.36 2.21 4.64
N ILE A 127 4.96 2.10 3.38
CA ILE A 127 3.55 1.90 3.00
C ILE A 127 3.41 0.78 1.98
N ARG A 128 2.36 -0.03 2.15
CA ARG A 128 1.90 -1.00 1.15
C ARG A 128 0.40 -0.86 0.97
N VAL A 129 -0.03 -0.53 -0.24
CA VAL A 129 -1.43 -0.39 -0.64
C VAL A 129 -1.81 -1.59 -1.48
N ILE A 130 -2.90 -2.25 -1.12
CA ILE A 130 -3.44 -3.42 -1.81
C ILE A 130 -4.86 -3.07 -2.22
N ASN A 131 -5.11 -2.98 -3.52
CA ASN A 131 -6.44 -2.92 -4.09
C ASN A 131 -6.77 -4.31 -4.63
N LYS A 132 -7.48 -5.11 -3.81
CA LYS A 132 -7.76 -6.50 -4.13
C LYS A 132 -8.68 -6.62 -5.35
N ARG A 133 -9.66 -5.73 -5.48
CA ARG A 133 -10.63 -5.75 -6.58
C ARG A 133 -9.95 -5.66 -7.95
N ASN A 134 -8.94 -4.81 -8.05
CA ASN A 134 -8.24 -4.56 -9.30
C ASN A 134 -6.87 -5.25 -9.38
N ASN A 135 -6.54 -6.10 -8.41
CA ASN A 135 -5.25 -6.79 -8.33
C ASN A 135 -4.04 -5.84 -8.46
N VAL A 136 -4.14 -4.66 -7.84
CA VAL A 136 -3.07 -3.66 -7.81
C VAL A 136 -2.41 -3.65 -6.44
N VAL A 137 -1.09 -3.72 -6.40
CA VAL A 137 -0.30 -3.56 -5.18
C VAL A 137 0.79 -2.51 -5.39
N ILE A 138 0.86 -1.52 -4.51
CA ILE A 138 1.90 -0.49 -4.52
C ILE A 138 2.60 -0.51 -3.18
N ALA A 139 3.92 -0.67 -3.14
CA ALA A 139 4.71 -0.57 -1.93
C ALA A 139 5.83 0.47 -2.06
N LEU A 140 6.14 1.13 -0.95
CA LEU A 140 7.23 2.08 -0.81
C LEU A 140 7.91 1.89 0.54
N ASN A 141 9.24 1.94 0.55
CA ASN A 141 10.00 2.06 1.79
C ASN A 141 9.85 3.47 2.40
N GLN A 142 10.36 3.64 3.61
CA GLN A 142 10.28 4.90 4.35
C GLN A 142 10.85 6.10 3.57
N TYR A 143 11.93 5.89 2.81
CA TYR A 143 12.61 6.93 2.04
C TYR A 143 12.03 7.14 0.64
N GLY A 144 11.14 6.25 0.19
CA GLY A 144 10.55 6.23 -1.16
C GLY A 144 11.57 6.09 -2.31
N CYS A 145 12.78 5.67 -2.01
CA CYS A 145 13.84 5.37 -2.99
C CYS A 145 13.79 3.90 -3.45
N THR A 146 13.02 3.06 -2.77
CA THR A 146 12.69 1.71 -3.19
C THR A 146 11.18 1.56 -3.27
N SER A 147 10.70 1.04 -4.40
CA SER A 147 9.26 0.93 -4.67
C SER A 147 8.92 -0.34 -5.44
N ALA A 148 7.73 -0.86 -5.18
CA ALA A 148 7.10 -1.90 -5.96
C ALA A 148 5.77 -1.40 -6.51
N PHE A 149 5.54 -1.60 -7.80
CA PHE A 149 4.28 -1.33 -8.45
C PHE A 149 3.84 -2.58 -9.22
N LEU A 150 2.81 -3.23 -8.74
CA LEU A 150 2.25 -4.46 -9.30
C LEU A 150 0.86 -4.14 -9.84
N HIS A 151 0.67 -4.33 -11.14
CA HIS A 151 -0.59 -4.10 -11.85
C HIS A 151 -0.88 -5.33 -12.74
N PRO A 152 -2.13 -5.75 -12.99
CA PRO A 152 -2.38 -6.97 -13.77
C PRO A 152 -1.64 -7.06 -15.11
N HIS A 153 -1.37 -5.91 -15.73
CA HIS A 153 -0.69 -5.80 -17.04
C HIS A 153 0.83 -5.53 -16.95
N GLY A 154 1.40 -5.43 -15.75
CA GLY A 154 2.84 -5.34 -15.61
C GLY A 154 3.36 -5.02 -14.22
N ARG A 155 4.67 -4.84 -14.13
CA ARG A 155 5.43 -4.70 -12.89
C ARG A 155 6.45 -3.59 -13.06
N ILE A 156 6.63 -2.77 -12.04
CA ILE A 156 7.72 -1.79 -11.96
C ILE A 156 8.40 -1.97 -10.61
N TYR A 157 9.72 -2.08 -10.64
CA TYR A 157 10.57 -2.14 -9.46
C TYR A 157 11.58 -0.99 -9.50
N GLN A 158 11.63 -0.22 -8.43
CA GLN A 158 12.66 0.79 -8.23
C GLN A 158 13.56 0.35 -7.07
N ASN A 159 14.86 0.45 -7.26
CA ASN A 159 15.85 0.39 -6.19
C ASN A 159 16.89 1.49 -6.40
N GLY A 160 16.79 2.55 -5.59
CA GLY A 160 17.62 3.73 -5.71
C GLY A 160 17.52 4.38 -7.09
N SER A 161 18.62 4.35 -7.83
CA SER A 161 18.72 4.94 -9.18
C SER A 161 18.29 4.00 -10.31
N LYS A 162 18.13 2.71 -10.02
CA LYS A 162 17.74 1.69 -10.98
C LYS A 162 16.22 1.53 -10.99
N VAL A 163 15.63 1.47 -12.18
CA VAL A 163 14.21 1.22 -12.38
C VAL A 163 14.04 0.14 -13.43
N GLU A 164 13.33 -0.92 -13.10
CA GLU A 164 13.04 -2.04 -14.00
C GLU A 164 11.53 -2.13 -14.22
N MET A 165 11.13 -2.43 -15.45
CA MET A 165 9.75 -2.58 -15.87
C MET A 165 9.60 -3.89 -16.64
N LEU A 166 8.52 -4.62 -16.36
CA LEU A 166 8.06 -5.78 -17.11
C LEU A 166 6.62 -5.52 -17.50
N VAL A 167 6.29 -5.68 -18.78
CA VAL A 167 4.94 -5.53 -19.30
C VAL A 167 4.60 -6.76 -20.13
N TYR A 168 3.38 -7.25 -19.97
CA TYR A 168 2.84 -8.33 -20.79
C TYR A 168 1.93 -7.73 -21.86
N ASP A 169 2.36 -7.82 -23.12
CA ASP A 169 1.54 -7.46 -24.26
C ASP A 169 0.53 -8.59 -24.51
N GLN A 170 -0.73 -8.34 -24.15
CA GLN A 170 -1.80 -9.32 -24.28
C GLN A 170 -2.17 -9.64 -25.72
N LEU A 171 -1.90 -8.72 -26.67
CA LEU A 171 -2.26 -8.92 -28.07
C LEU A 171 -1.27 -9.86 -28.75
N SER A 172 0.03 -9.68 -28.48
CA SER A 172 1.08 -10.50 -29.10
C SER A 172 1.54 -11.68 -28.24
N GLY A 173 1.14 -11.74 -26.96
CA GLY A 173 1.58 -12.78 -26.02
C GLY A 173 3.07 -12.66 -25.65
N ASN A 174 3.60 -11.43 -25.69
CA ASN A 174 5.03 -11.15 -25.63
C ASN A 174 5.37 -10.33 -24.39
N ASN A 175 6.38 -10.75 -23.63
CA ASN A 175 6.89 -9.90 -22.56
C ASN A 175 7.87 -8.87 -23.11
N LYS A 176 7.71 -7.63 -22.64
CA LYS A 176 8.62 -6.53 -22.93
C LYS A 176 9.17 -6.01 -21.61
N MET A 177 10.48 -5.90 -21.56
CA MET A 177 11.22 -5.54 -20.35
C MET A 177 12.17 -4.39 -20.62
N ALA A 178 12.30 -3.50 -19.65
CA ALA A 178 13.23 -2.39 -19.72
C ALA A 178 13.84 -2.04 -18.36
N LYS A 179 15.05 -1.50 -18.39
CA LYS A 179 15.87 -1.17 -17.23
C LYS A 179 16.53 0.18 -17.42
N MET A 180 16.11 1.18 -16.63
CA MET A 180 16.83 2.43 -16.46
C MET A 180 17.96 2.24 -15.44
N TRP A 181 19.18 2.62 -15.79
CA TRP A 181 20.36 2.48 -14.93
C TRP A 181 21.50 3.38 -15.41
N TYR A 182 22.67 3.38 -14.76
CA TYR A 182 23.70 4.40 -15.02
C TYR A 182 24.12 4.54 -16.49
N LYS A 183 24.12 3.44 -17.28
CA LYS A 183 24.47 3.47 -18.71
C LYS A 183 23.40 4.04 -19.63
N GLY A 184 22.12 4.04 -19.26
CA GLY A 184 21.02 4.44 -20.14
C GLY A 184 19.73 3.69 -19.83
N VAL A 185 18.98 3.35 -20.88
CA VAL A 185 17.80 2.49 -20.78
C VAL A 185 18.00 1.25 -21.65
N SER A 186 18.17 0.09 -21.01
CA SER A 186 18.25 -1.19 -21.70
C SER A 186 16.83 -1.75 -21.88
N PHE A 187 16.55 -2.40 -23.00
CA PHE A 187 15.25 -3.00 -23.26
C PHE A 187 15.35 -4.26 -24.11
N GLN A 188 14.41 -5.17 -23.90
CA GLN A 188 14.32 -6.45 -24.58
C GLN A 188 12.84 -6.85 -24.69
N SER A 189 12.56 -7.74 -25.64
CA SER A 189 11.30 -8.44 -25.79
C SER A 189 11.59 -9.94 -25.92
N ASP A 190 10.67 -10.80 -25.50
CA ASP A 190 10.81 -12.26 -25.68
C ASP A 190 10.95 -12.66 -27.16
N PHE A 191 10.40 -11.84 -28.08
CA PHE A 191 10.50 -12.06 -29.52
C PHE A 191 11.77 -11.46 -30.13
N SER A 192 12.65 -10.87 -29.32
CA SER A 192 13.94 -10.34 -29.74
C SER A 192 15.09 -11.18 -29.19
N ALA A 193 15.96 -11.65 -30.08
CA ALA A 193 17.19 -12.34 -29.71
C ALA A 193 18.22 -11.42 -29.03
N LEU A 194 18.11 -10.11 -29.24
CA LEU A 194 19.06 -9.11 -28.73
C LEU A 194 18.46 -8.27 -27.61
N VAL A 195 19.34 -7.83 -26.72
CA VAL A 195 19.09 -6.75 -25.78
C VAL A 195 19.60 -5.46 -26.40
N TYR A 196 18.81 -4.41 -26.33
CA TYR A 196 19.16 -3.09 -26.83
C TYR A 196 19.42 -2.12 -25.68
N LEU A 197 20.25 -1.12 -25.92
CA LEU A 197 20.57 -0.04 -25.00
C LEU A 197 20.39 1.28 -25.75
N VAL A 198 19.60 2.18 -25.17
CA VAL A 198 19.52 3.59 -25.56
C VAL A 198 20.33 4.42 -24.57
N ASP A 199 21.40 5.04 -25.05
CA ASP A 199 22.20 5.97 -24.26
C ASP A 199 22.49 7.28 -25.01
N ALA A 200 23.51 8.04 -24.61
CA ALA A 200 23.89 9.30 -25.26
C ALA A 200 24.51 9.12 -26.67
N ALA A 201 24.93 7.91 -27.04
CA ALA A 201 25.44 7.60 -28.38
C ALA A 201 24.34 7.05 -29.31
N GLY A 202 23.11 6.89 -28.81
CA GLY A 202 21.98 6.33 -29.53
C GLY A 202 21.69 4.87 -29.16
N THR A 203 21.11 4.13 -30.10
CA THR A 203 20.64 2.76 -29.89
C THR A 203 21.66 1.75 -30.38
N ARG A 204 22.06 0.80 -29.52
CA ARG A 204 22.95 -0.31 -29.86
C ARG A 204 22.56 -1.60 -29.13
N SER A 205 23.10 -2.74 -29.54
CA SER A 205 22.99 -3.97 -28.77
C SER A 205 23.86 -3.96 -27.51
N THR A 206 23.48 -4.75 -26.51
CA THR A 206 24.17 -4.91 -25.22
C THR A 206 23.99 -6.34 -24.70
N THR A 207 24.67 -6.69 -23.61
CA THR A 207 24.56 -7.99 -22.92
C THR A 207 23.96 -7.82 -21.52
N ASP A 208 23.09 -6.83 -21.35
CA ASP A 208 22.45 -6.57 -20.06
C ASP A 208 21.43 -7.64 -19.69
N THR A 209 21.33 -7.91 -18.40
CA THR A 209 20.34 -8.83 -17.84
C THR A 209 19.23 -8.09 -17.10
N PHE A 210 18.07 -8.71 -17.00
CA PHE A 210 16.90 -8.18 -16.30
C PHE A 210 16.61 -9.01 -15.06
N ARG A 211 16.12 -8.35 -14.01
CA ARG A 211 15.60 -9.04 -12.84
C ARG A 211 14.29 -9.72 -13.20
N ASP A 212 14.08 -10.93 -12.69
CA ASP A 212 12.75 -11.54 -12.72
C ASP A 212 11.79 -10.75 -11.81
N LEU A 213 10.77 -10.14 -12.42
CA LEU A 213 9.72 -9.38 -11.75
C LEU A 213 8.41 -10.16 -11.64
N SER A 214 8.38 -11.44 -12.00
CA SER A 214 7.20 -12.29 -11.94
C SER A 214 6.67 -12.52 -10.50
N PRO A 215 7.55 -12.73 -9.48
CA PRO A 215 7.10 -12.91 -8.10
C PRO A 215 6.50 -11.64 -7.47
N ASP A 216 5.75 -11.79 -6.37
CA ASP A 216 5.38 -10.64 -5.53
C ASP A 216 6.58 -10.19 -4.68
N PHE A 217 7.13 -9.01 -4.99
CA PHE A 217 8.22 -8.37 -4.25
C PHE A 217 7.75 -7.17 -3.40
N SER A 218 6.44 -6.94 -3.29
CA SER A 218 5.87 -5.79 -2.57
C SER A 218 6.09 -5.86 -1.06
N LEU A 219 6.05 -7.06 -0.47
CA LEU A 219 6.33 -7.26 0.95
C LEU A 219 7.81 -7.00 1.27
N SER A 220 8.71 -7.46 0.42
CA SER A 220 10.16 -7.21 0.58
C SER A 220 10.42 -5.71 0.59
N VAL A 221 9.86 -4.95 -0.35
CA VAL A 221 9.99 -3.48 -0.40
C VAL A 221 9.36 -2.80 0.83
N PHE A 222 8.23 -3.29 1.31
CA PHE A 222 7.55 -2.71 2.47
C PHE A 222 8.37 -2.85 3.76
N TYR A 223 9.00 -4.00 3.96
CA TYR A 223 9.84 -4.28 5.13
C TYR A 223 11.30 -3.85 4.97
N GLU A 224 11.73 -3.51 3.75
CA GLU A 224 13.07 -3.01 3.47
C GLU A 224 13.35 -1.74 4.28
N GLU A 225 14.40 -1.83 5.11
CA GLU A 225 14.83 -0.75 6.02
C GLU A 225 13.72 -0.26 6.96
N SER A 226 12.72 -1.10 7.26
CA SER A 226 11.63 -0.72 8.17
C SER A 226 11.60 -1.58 9.42
N ARG A 227 11.45 -0.92 10.56
CA ARG A 227 11.22 -1.53 11.87
C ARG A 227 9.87 -2.24 11.89
N HIS A 228 9.90 -3.51 12.24
CA HIS A 228 8.75 -4.39 12.34
C HIS A 228 9.04 -5.55 13.31
N GLY A 229 7.99 -6.28 13.66
CA GLY A 229 8.03 -7.39 14.61
C GLY A 229 7.43 -7.03 15.97
N PRO A 230 7.35 -8.02 16.89
CA PRO A 230 6.63 -7.88 18.16
C PRO A 230 7.12 -6.72 19.04
N ALA A 231 8.41 -6.37 18.95
CA ALA A 231 9.01 -5.27 19.71
C ALA A 231 8.37 -3.90 19.39
N TYR A 232 7.78 -3.72 18.20
CA TYR A 232 7.21 -2.45 17.77
C TYR A 232 5.69 -2.38 17.90
N ILE A 233 5.03 -3.40 18.48
CA ILE A 233 3.57 -3.41 18.67
C ILE A 233 3.13 -2.22 19.53
N GLN A 234 3.82 -1.94 20.64
CA GLN A 234 3.44 -0.83 21.53
C GLN A 234 3.60 0.54 20.84
N GLU A 235 4.68 0.73 20.06
CA GLU A 235 4.87 1.93 19.24
C GLU A 235 3.77 2.08 18.18
N THR A 236 3.38 0.97 17.55
CA THR A 236 2.27 0.91 16.58
C THR A 236 0.95 1.32 17.21
N VAL A 237 0.62 0.77 18.38
CA VAL A 237 -0.60 1.13 19.15
C VAL A 237 -0.58 2.61 19.52
N SER A 238 0.52 3.10 20.07
CA SER A 238 0.68 4.52 20.42
C SER A 238 0.54 5.45 19.21
N THR A 239 1.03 5.02 18.05
CA THR A 239 0.88 5.77 16.79
C THR A 239 -0.59 5.84 16.37
N LEU A 240 -1.31 4.72 16.40
CA LEU A 240 -2.74 4.69 16.04
C LEU A 240 -3.62 5.47 17.02
N GLN A 241 -3.29 5.48 18.31
CA GLN A 241 -3.98 6.30 19.30
C GLN A 241 -3.86 7.82 19.02
N LYS A 242 -2.79 8.23 18.35
CA LYS A 242 -2.55 9.62 17.91
C LYS A 242 -3.10 9.91 16.51
N ALA A 243 -3.61 8.90 15.80
CA ALA A 243 -4.19 9.08 14.48
C ALA A 243 -5.47 9.91 14.57
N ILE A 244 -5.74 10.66 13.50
CA ILE A 244 -6.96 11.47 13.37
C ILE A 244 -7.76 10.92 12.22
N TYR A 245 -9.02 10.60 12.48
CA TYR A 245 -10.01 10.21 11.47
C TYR A 245 -11.14 11.23 11.44
N TRP A 246 -11.59 11.60 10.24
CA TRP A 246 -12.79 12.43 10.06
C TRP A 246 -13.43 12.18 8.70
N VAL A 247 -14.72 12.47 8.63
CA VAL A 247 -15.51 12.44 7.38
C VAL A 247 -15.96 13.86 7.09
N THR A 248 -15.82 14.31 5.84
CA THR A 248 -16.35 15.62 5.42
C THR A 248 -17.86 15.55 5.18
N ASP A 249 -18.52 16.70 5.10
CA ASP A 249 -19.95 16.79 4.77
C ASP A 249 -20.28 16.17 3.39
N SER A 250 -19.29 16.15 2.50
CA SER A 250 -19.37 15.50 1.18
C SER A 250 -19.13 13.98 1.20
N GLY A 251 -19.00 13.37 2.38
CA GLY A 251 -18.78 11.94 2.56
C GLY A 251 -17.37 11.47 2.22
N VAL A 252 -16.37 12.35 2.23
CA VAL A 252 -14.96 11.96 2.02
C VAL A 252 -14.38 11.50 3.34
N GLU A 253 -13.90 10.26 3.38
CA GLU A 253 -13.18 9.72 4.54
C GLU A 253 -11.73 10.17 4.52
N ASN A 254 -11.22 10.59 5.66
CA ASN A 254 -9.85 11.09 5.80
C ASN A 254 -9.20 10.50 7.04
N TRP A 255 -7.95 10.07 6.86
CA TRP A 255 -7.06 9.65 7.93
C TRP A 255 -5.79 10.49 7.90
N LYS A 256 -5.34 10.87 9.08
CA LYS A 256 -4.01 11.41 9.29
C LYS A 256 -3.27 10.53 10.30
N ILE A 257 -2.23 9.87 9.82
CA ILE A 257 -1.39 8.98 10.60
C ILE A 257 0.05 9.44 10.38
N LYS A 258 0.71 9.93 11.42
CA LYS A 258 2.05 10.55 11.32
C LYS A 258 2.07 11.68 10.28
N ASP A 259 2.97 11.58 9.30
CA ASP A 259 3.17 12.50 8.18
C ASP A 259 2.29 12.16 6.96
N MET A 260 1.52 11.08 7.04
CA MET A 260 0.67 10.59 5.96
C MET A 260 -0.78 11.09 6.10
N CYS A 261 -1.33 11.53 4.98
CA CYS A 261 -2.73 11.82 4.79
C CYS A 261 -3.31 10.83 3.78
N ILE A 262 -4.38 10.16 4.16
CA ILE A 262 -5.09 9.17 3.35
C ILE A 262 -6.50 9.68 3.18
N THR A 263 -6.97 9.81 1.94
CA THR A 263 -8.32 10.27 1.63
C THR A 263 -9.01 9.27 0.73
N GLN A 264 -10.26 8.95 1.02
CA GLN A 264 -11.10 8.14 0.15
C GLN A 264 -12.35 8.91 -0.25
N ALA A 265 -12.45 9.22 -1.55
CA ALA A 265 -13.57 9.93 -2.14
C ALA A 265 -14.10 9.15 -3.34
N ARG A 266 -15.40 8.81 -3.34
CA ARG A 266 -16.06 8.07 -4.45
C ARG A 266 -15.30 6.79 -4.86
N GLY A 267 -14.76 6.07 -3.87
CA GLY A 267 -13.98 4.84 -4.06
C GLY A 267 -12.56 5.05 -4.58
N ILE A 268 -12.09 6.29 -4.76
CA ILE A 268 -10.70 6.61 -5.09
C ILE A 268 -9.96 6.91 -3.80
N VAL A 269 -8.88 6.18 -3.57
CA VAL A 269 -7.95 6.40 -2.46
C VAL A 269 -6.77 7.21 -2.96
N ASN A 270 -6.49 8.32 -2.29
CA ASN A 270 -5.28 9.11 -2.46
C ASN A 270 -4.49 9.11 -1.16
N ILE A 271 -3.19 8.89 -1.27
CA ILE A 271 -2.28 8.91 -0.13
C ILE A 271 -1.16 9.86 -0.47
N TYR A 272 -0.89 10.80 0.43
CA TYR A 272 0.18 11.77 0.26
C TYR A 272 0.87 12.05 1.59
N ARG A 273 2.13 12.47 1.53
CA ARG A 273 2.88 12.94 2.69
C ARG A 273 3.04 14.46 2.60
N LYS A 274 2.73 15.15 3.71
CA LYS A 274 2.40 16.59 3.74
C LYS A 274 3.43 17.53 3.09
N ASP A 275 4.70 17.17 3.06
CA ASP A 275 5.80 18.03 2.60
C ASP A 275 6.63 17.42 1.46
N THR A 276 6.05 16.50 0.69
CA THR A 276 6.80 15.72 -0.30
C THR A 276 5.99 15.43 -1.56
N LYS A 277 6.67 15.12 -2.66
CA LYS A 277 6.06 14.64 -3.91
C LYS A 277 5.56 13.19 -3.81
N TYR A 278 5.44 12.61 -2.61
CA TYR A 278 4.91 11.26 -2.41
C TYR A 278 3.40 11.27 -2.62
N GLN A 279 2.95 10.57 -3.65
CA GLN A 279 1.54 10.39 -3.95
C GLN A 279 1.29 8.96 -4.43
N ILE A 280 0.36 8.26 -3.78
CA ILE A 280 -0.19 7.00 -4.27
C ILE A 280 -1.67 7.21 -4.56
N LYS A 281 -2.13 6.70 -5.70
CA LYS A 281 -3.55 6.73 -6.08
C LYS A 281 -3.97 5.37 -6.64
N THR A 282 -5.10 4.87 -6.17
CA THR A 282 -5.80 3.70 -6.71
C THR A 282 -7.28 3.80 -6.36
N GLY A 283 -8.16 3.02 -6.97
CA GLY A 283 -9.58 3.09 -6.66
C GLY A 283 -10.40 2.06 -7.39
N ASN A 284 -11.63 2.41 -7.74
CA ASN A 284 -12.54 1.52 -8.45
C ASN A 284 -12.08 1.17 -9.87
N SER A 285 -11.29 2.03 -10.53
CA SER A 285 -10.67 1.67 -11.81
C SER A 285 -9.37 0.90 -11.59
N SER A 286 -9.00 0.08 -12.57
CA SER A 286 -7.69 -0.58 -12.62
C SER A 286 -6.53 0.41 -12.73
N SER A 287 -6.82 1.69 -13.00
CA SER A 287 -5.81 2.73 -13.04
C SER A 287 -5.18 2.97 -11.67
N ALA A 288 -3.85 3.06 -11.65
CA ALA A 288 -3.10 3.37 -10.46
C ALA A 288 -1.92 4.28 -10.76
N MET A 289 -1.47 5.00 -9.74
CA MET A 289 -0.37 5.96 -9.85
C MET A 289 0.49 5.94 -8.60
N LEU A 290 1.79 6.10 -8.83
CA LEU A 290 2.81 6.29 -7.82
C LEU A 290 3.71 7.44 -8.25
N THR A 291 3.79 8.47 -7.44
CA THR A 291 4.75 9.56 -7.60
C THR A 291 5.63 9.64 -6.36
N THR A 292 6.93 9.74 -6.57
CA THR A 292 7.94 10.03 -5.54
C THR A 292 8.86 11.14 -6.07
N PRO A 293 9.76 11.69 -5.25
CA PRO A 293 10.83 12.55 -5.76
C PRO A 293 11.73 11.88 -6.81
N PHE A 294 11.76 10.55 -6.86
CA PHE A 294 12.67 9.77 -7.70
C PHE A 294 12.03 9.25 -8.98
N ILE A 295 10.74 8.89 -8.94
CA ILE A 295 10.02 8.30 -10.06
C ILE A 295 8.58 8.80 -10.14
N HIS A 296 8.00 8.72 -11.34
CA HIS A 296 6.57 8.85 -11.55
C HIS A 296 6.08 7.67 -12.40
N CYS A 297 5.14 6.90 -11.89
CA CYS A 297 4.55 5.74 -12.54
C CYS A 297 3.04 5.89 -12.68
N THR A 298 2.52 5.49 -13.83
CA THR A 298 1.08 5.31 -14.06
C THR A 298 0.84 3.98 -14.75
N ALA A 299 -0.25 3.33 -14.37
CA ALA A 299 -0.67 2.05 -14.94
C ALA A 299 -2.17 2.05 -15.17
N SER A 300 -2.60 1.42 -16.26
CA SER A 300 -3.96 1.02 -16.60
C SER A 300 -3.87 -0.21 -17.54
N PRO A 301 -5.00 -0.80 -17.97
CA PRO A 301 -4.98 -1.98 -18.84
C PRO A 301 -4.20 -1.79 -20.14
N GLU A 302 -4.28 -0.59 -20.72
CA GLU A 302 -3.67 -0.24 -22.02
C GLU A 302 -2.49 0.72 -21.86
N HIS A 303 -2.01 0.97 -20.64
CA HIS A 303 -0.97 1.96 -20.42
C HIS A 303 -0.09 1.60 -19.24
N MET A 304 1.21 1.55 -19.44
CA MET A 304 2.21 1.44 -18.38
C MET A 304 3.32 2.44 -18.64
N PHE A 305 3.54 3.35 -17.72
CA PHE A 305 4.52 4.42 -17.88
C PHE A 305 5.33 4.58 -16.62
N VAL A 306 6.64 4.80 -16.80
CA VAL A 306 7.51 5.28 -15.75
C VAL A 306 8.48 6.33 -16.26
N ARG A 307 8.67 7.36 -15.45
CA ARG A 307 9.63 8.45 -15.69
C ARG A 307 10.57 8.60 -14.51
N ARG A 308 11.85 8.81 -14.82
CA ARG A 308 12.89 9.24 -13.89
C ARG A 308 13.77 10.28 -14.58
N GLY A 309 13.68 11.54 -14.15
CA GLY A 309 14.35 12.66 -14.82
C GLY A 309 13.94 12.75 -16.30
N ASP A 310 14.93 12.65 -17.19
CA ASP A 310 14.76 12.69 -18.66
C ASP A 310 14.64 11.30 -19.29
N ARG A 311 14.55 10.25 -18.47
CA ARG A 311 14.36 8.86 -18.93
C ARG A 311 12.91 8.44 -18.78
N ARG A 312 12.41 7.69 -19.76
CA ARG A 312 11.03 7.19 -19.80
C ARG A 312 10.99 5.77 -20.33
N MET A 313 10.09 4.94 -19.79
CA MET A 313 9.69 3.65 -20.35
C MET A 313 8.17 3.70 -20.44
N HIS A 314 7.63 3.42 -21.61
CA HIS A 314 6.20 3.58 -21.91
C HIS A 314 5.72 2.41 -22.77
N PHE A 315 4.66 1.78 -22.32
CA PHE A 315 3.82 0.89 -23.10
C PHE A 315 2.43 1.51 -23.23
N ASP A 316 1.90 1.59 -24.45
CA ASP A 316 0.59 2.18 -24.76
C ASP A 316 -0.47 1.12 -25.17
N GLY A 317 -0.23 -0.14 -24.81
CA GLY A 317 -1.08 -1.27 -25.22
C GLY A 317 -0.59 -1.96 -26.49
N VAL A 318 0.25 -1.29 -27.28
CA VAL A 318 0.69 -1.76 -28.59
C VAL A 318 2.21 -1.57 -28.76
N ASN A 319 2.67 -0.32 -28.65
CA ASN A 319 4.05 0.07 -28.76
C ASN A 319 4.73 0.06 -27.40
N PHE A 320 6.01 -0.31 -27.40
CA PHE A 320 6.87 -0.24 -26.23
C PHE A 320 8.06 0.65 -26.52
N ILE A 321 8.07 1.85 -25.95
CA ILE A 321 9.05 2.88 -26.23
C ILE A 321 9.85 3.20 -24.98
N VAL A 322 11.17 3.19 -25.11
CA VAL A 322 12.08 3.70 -24.11
C VAL A 322 12.76 4.97 -24.61
N ARG A 323 13.08 5.87 -23.67
CA ARG A 323 13.72 7.14 -23.96
C ARG A 323 14.83 7.41 -22.96
N ASN A 324 15.98 7.86 -23.47
CA ASN A 324 17.06 8.42 -22.70
C ASN A 324 17.41 9.82 -23.24
N ALA A 325 16.96 10.86 -22.55
CA ALA A 325 17.13 12.26 -22.96
C ALA A 325 16.57 12.52 -24.37
N GLY A 326 17.43 12.77 -25.36
CA GLY A 326 17.04 13.02 -26.75
C GLY A 326 16.76 11.76 -27.58
N HIS A 327 17.27 10.60 -27.16
CA HIS A 327 17.22 9.37 -27.94
C HIS A 327 16.07 8.47 -27.50
N SER A 328 15.39 7.86 -28.47
CA SER A 328 14.31 6.91 -28.22
C SER A 328 14.38 5.73 -29.16
N ALA A 329 14.02 4.56 -28.63
CA ALA A 329 13.86 3.34 -29.41
C ALA A 329 12.84 2.44 -28.72
N GLY A 330 12.38 1.42 -29.42
CA GLY A 330 11.32 0.58 -28.91
C GLY A 330 10.94 -0.56 -29.84
N PHE A 331 9.85 -1.23 -29.50
CA PHE A 331 9.20 -2.21 -30.35
C PHE A 331 7.84 -1.68 -30.79
N ASP A 332 7.52 -1.83 -32.07
CA ASP A 332 6.19 -1.54 -32.62
C ASP A 332 5.20 -2.70 -32.39
N GLU A 333 3.97 -2.53 -32.90
CA GLU A 333 2.90 -3.54 -32.93
C GLU A 333 3.30 -4.89 -33.54
N LEU A 334 4.27 -4.89 -34.47
CA LEU A 334 4.76 -6.08 -35.15
C LEU A 334 5.99 -6.68 -34.45
N ASN A 335 6.33 -6.15 -33.26
CA ASN A 335 7.53 -6.50 -32.50
C ASN A 335 8.85 -6.17 -33.20
N ASN A 336 8.83 -5.30 -34.22
CA ASN A 336 10.03 -4.83 -34.88
C ASN A 336 10.69 -3.72 -34.07
N LEU A 337 12.03 -3.72 -34.07
CA LEU A 337 12.81 -2.63 -33.51
C LEU A 337 12.53 -1.33 -34.29
N LYS A 338 12.21 -0.25 -33.58
CA LYS A 338 12.10 1.11 -34.10
C LYS A 338 13.06 2.05 -33.37
N ILE A 339 13.68 2.95 -34.12
CA ILE A 339 14.54 4.03 -33.63
C ILE A 339 13.88 5.34 -34.08
N PHE A 340 13.78 6.31 -33.17
CA PHE A 340 13.06 7.56 -33.36
C PHE A 340 13.98 8.77 -33.26
#